data_AF-A0A3M4AEB8-F1
#
_entry.id   AF-A0A3M4AEB8-F1
#
_cell.length_a   1.000
_cell.length_b   1.000
_cell.length_c   1.000
_cell.angle_alpha   90.00
_cell.angle_beta   90.00
_cell.angle_gamma   90.00
#
_symmetry.space_group_name_H-M   'P 1'
#
loop_
_entity.id
_entity.type
_entity.pdbx_description
1 polymer ?
#
loop_
_entity_poly.entity_id
_entity_poly.type
_entity_poly.pdbx_seq_one_letter_code
_entity_poly.pdbx_strand_id
1 'polypeptide(L)' 'MHALDFLRCASATAYELGDELTGSQRDLAFASMHMVEMAKVMIERSVECVEEV' A
#
# COMPACT_ATOMS: atom_id res chain seq x y z
N MET A 1 12.05 -7.32 -6.38
CA MET A 1 10.85 -6.99 -7.19
C MET A 1 9.54 -7.51 -6.60
N HIS A 2 9.50 -8.66 -5.90
CA HIS A 2 8.24 -9.24 -5.40
C HIS A 2 7.41 -8.41 -4.39
N ALA A 3 8.06 -7.63 -3.52
CA ALA A 3 7.33 -6.90 -2.48
C ALA A 3 6.55 -5.69 -3.02
N LEU A 4 7.11 -4.95 -3.99
CA LEU A 4 6.42 -3.82 -4.61
C LEU A 4 5.21 -4.27 -5.44
N ASP A 5 5.33 -5.39 -6.16
CA ASP A 5 4.21 -5.97 -6.90
C ASP A 5 3.09 -6.44 -5.96
N PHE A 6 3.44 -7.02 -4.81
CA PHE A 6 2.48 -7.38 -3.77
C PHE A 6 1.75 -6.14 -3.22
N LEU A 7 2.48 -5.06 -2.91
CA LEU A 7 1.89 -3.81 -2.44
C LEU A 7 0.98 -3.16 -3.48
N ARG A 8 1.32 -3.23 -4.78
CA ARG A 8 0.45 -2.78 -5.86
C ARG A 8 -0.87 -3.56 -5.89
N CYS A 9 -0.81 -4.88 -5.72
CA CYS A 9 -2.00 -5.73 -5.63
C CYS A 9 -2.86 -5.35 -4.40
N ALA A 10 -2.25 -5.23 -3.22
CA ALA A 10 -2.94 -4.84 -2.00
C ALA A 10 -3.61 -3.45 -2.11
N SER A 11 -2.95 -2.50 -2.76
CA SER A 11 -3.50 -1.16 -3.02
C SER A 11 -4.73 -1.23 -3.94
N ALA A 12 -4.66 -2.01 -5.02
CA ALA A 12 -5.81 -2.23 -5.91
C ALA A 12 -7.00 -2.87 -5.18
N THR A 13 -6.76 -3.89 -4.35
CA THR A 13 -7.80 -4.52 -3.54
C THR A 13 -8.44 -3.54 -2.55
N ALA A 14 -7.64 -2.74 -1.84
CA ALA A 14 -8.14 -1.75 -0.89
C ALA A 14 -8.97 -0.65 -1.59
N TYR A 15 -8.53 -0.23 -2.77
CA TYR A 15 -9.26 0.75 -3.58
C TYR A 15 -10.60 0.20 -4.05
N GLU A 16 -10.62 -1.01 -4.63
CA GLU A 16 -11.84 -1.64 -5.15
C GLU A 16 -12.87 -1.89 -4.04
N LEU A 17 -12.41 -2.33 -2.85
CA LEU A 17 -13.25 -2.38 -1.64
C LEU A 17 -13.78 -1.00 -1.23
N GLY A 18 -12.93 0.02 -1.21
CA GLY A 18 -13.33 1.38 -0.84
C GLY A 18 -14.35 2.01 -1.79
N ASP A 19 -14.27 1.66 -3.08
CA ASP A 19 -15.21 2.13 -4.10
C ASP A 19 -16.63 1.58 -3.85
N GLU A 20 -16.74 0.29 -3.54
CA GLU A 20 -18.02 -0.40 -3.25
C GLU A 20 -18.61 -0.10 -1.86
N LEU A 21 -17.79 0.29 -0.88
CA LEU A 21 -18.21 0.54 0.50
C LEU A 21 -18.70 1.98 0.70
N THR A 22 -19.33 2.29 1.84
CA THR A 22 -19.69 3.68 2.22
C THR A 22 -19.50 3.92 3.72
N GLY A 23 -19.47 5.18 4.14
CA GLY A 23 -19.26 5.57 5.54
C GLY A 23 -17.93 5.07 6.11
N SER A 24 -17.94 4.69 7.39
CA SER A 24 -16.72 4.29 8.12
C SER A 24 -15.97 3.10 7.52
N GLN A 25 -16.65 2.22 6.78
CA GLN A 25 -16.00 1.09 6.12
C GLN A 25 -15.18 1.54 4.91
N ARG A 26 -15.67 2.52 4.15
CA ARG A 26 -14.91 3.17 3.09
C ARG A 26 -13.70 3.91 3.66
N ASP A 27 -13.88 4.63 4.77
CA ASP A 27 -12.78 5.33 5.44
C ASP A 27 -11.68 4.35 5.88
N LEU A 28 -12.07 3.18 6.42
CA LEU A 28 -11.12 2.14 6.81
C LEU A 28 -10.40 1.52 5.61
N ALA A 29 -11.09 1.28 4.49
CA ALA A 29 -10.48 0.77 3.27
C ALA A 29 -9.42 1.74 2.72
N PHE A 30 -9.72 3.04 2.68
CA PHE A 30 -8.75 4.07 2.27
C PHE A 30 -7.63 4.28 3.30
N ALA A 31 -7.89 4.13 4.59
CA ALA A 31 -6.81 4.10 5.59
C ALA A 31 -5.86 2.92 5.36
N SER A 32 -6.37 1.74 4.99
CA SER A 32 -5.56 0.60 4.58
C SER A 32 -4.72 0.91 3.34
N MET A 33 -5.32 1.53 2.32
CA MET A 33 -4.59 1.98 1.12
C MET A 33 -3.44 2.93 1.48
N HIS A 34 -3.66 3.88 2.39
CA HIS A 34 -2.61 4.76 2.88
C HIS A 34 -1.48 4.00 3.57
N MET A 35 -1.80 3.02 4.43
CA MET A 35 -0.77 2.17 5.07
C MET A 35 0.06 1.38 4.04
N VAL A 36 -0.58 0.88 2.97
CA VAL A 36 0.11 0.19 1.87
C VAL A 36 1.08 1.12 1.14
N GLU A 37 0.69 2.38 0.88
CA GLU A 37 1.58 3.36 0.24
C GLU A 37 2.76 3.72 1.16
N MET A 38 2.52 3.84 2.48
CA MET A 38 3.60 4.04 3.45
C MET A 38 4.55 2.85 3.50
N ALA A 39 4.04 1.62 3.39
CA ALA A 39 4.88 0.43 3.31
C ALA A 39 5.78 0.44 2.08
N LYS A 40 5.28 0.91 0.94
CA LYS A 40 6.07 1.08 -0.29
C LYS A 40 7.23 2.03 -0.08
N VAL A 41 6.99 3.21 0.50
CA VAL A 41 8.04 4.19 0.83
C VAL A 41 9.10 3.60 1.77
N MET A 42 8.68 2.84 2.79
CA MET A 42 9.62 2.19 3.71
C MET A 42 10.51 1.16 3.00
N ILE A 43 9.96 0.38 2.07
CA ILE A 43 10.71 -0.59 1.28
C ILE A 43 11.68 0.12 0.33
N GLU A 44 11.22 1.13 -0.41
CA GLU A 44 12.07 1.90 -1.33
C GLU A 44 13.29 2.47 -0.60
N ARG A 45 13.09 3.11 0.56
CA ARG A 45 14.18 3.61 1.40
C ARG A 45 15.09 2.50 1.95
N SER A 46 14.53 1.34 2.27
CA SER A 46 15.32 0.21 2.77
C SER A 46 16.21 -0.38 1.68
N VAL A 47 15.77 -0.35 0.42
CA VAL A 47 16.57 -0.78 -0.74
C VAL A 47 17.67 0.24 -1.03
N GLU A 48 17.36 1.53 -1.00
CA GLU A 48 18.37 2.61 -1.14
C GLU A 48 19.53 2.42 -0.14
N CYS A 49 19.23 2.13 1.13
CA CYS A 49 20.25 1.85 2.15
C CYS A 49 21.11 0.60 1.87
N VAL A 50 20.60 -0.39 1.12
CA VAL A 50 21.32 -1.63 0.82
C VAL A 50 22.19 -1.49 -0.44
N GLU A 51 21.81 -0.62 -1.38
CA GLU A 51 22.60 -0.37 -2.60
C GLU A 51 23.85 0.49 -2.35
N GLU A 52 23.96 1.14 -1.18
CA GLU A 52 25.14 1.92 -0.77
C GLU A 52 26.25 1.08 -0.08
N VAL A 53 26.11 -0.24 0.00
CA VAL A 53 27.07 -1.18 0.64
C VAL A 53 27.73 -2.09 -0.40
#